data_AF-A0A6A6V9C9-F1
#
_entry.id   AF-A0A6A6V9C9-F1
#
_cell.length_a   1.000
_cell.length_b   1.000
_cell.length_c   1.000
_cell.angle_alpha   90.00
_cell.angle_beta   90.00
_cell.angle_gamma   90.00
#
_symmetry.space_group_name_H-M   'P 1'
#
loop_
_entity.id
_entity.type
_entity.pdbx_description
1 polymer ?
#
loop_
_entity_poly.entity_id
_entity_poly.type
_entity_poly.pdbx_seq_one_letter_code
_entity_poly.pdbx_strand_id
1 'polypeptide(L)'
;MVELQPQPASEFTRLRPKTRRIAVQDIQEWPEMSSSVLEQVSVVLKHAKDKTALSRRDPKRREEADNVLGASVRRLERFLAKARMPPQAKAHQFDLNHLAAINERVFSELTEARHRSEDLEEQVRLANKRLQEELSRLEYVENNARDWRSRWKSRDNRQLHPLLRQSDSGADADDRPEDIGMRITEPTEPSLLETPDTELAPLLERLRRNLETMQGNQAQVDGISEATTRAQMALDDVLLRHGSAR
;
A
#
# COMPACT_ATOMS: atom_id res chain seq x y z
N MET A 1 21.44 -36.30 20.06
CA MET A 1 20.88 -34.94 20.14
C MET A 1 20.99 -34.34 18.76
N VAL A 2 19.87 -34.07 18.09
CA VAL A 2 19.86 -33.44 16.76
C VAL A 2 19.38 -32.02 16.96
N GLU A 3 20.31 -31.08 16.86
CA GLU A 3 20.07 -29.65 16.96
C GLU A 3 19.43 -29.18 15.64
N LEU A 4 18.15 -28.78 15.72
CA LEU A 4 17.43 -28.17 14.61
C LEU A 4 17.78 -26.68 14.55
N GLN A 5 18.55 -26.29 13.53
CA GLN A 5 18.81 -24.88 13.22
C GLN A 5 17.48 -24.12 12.95
N PRO A 6 17.37 -22.86 13.38
CA PRO A 6 16.20 -22.04 13.12
C PRO A 6 16.15 -21.62 11.64
N GLN A 7 15.11 -22.07 10.93
CA GLN A 7 14.76 -21.62 9.58
C GLN A 7 14.49 -20.10 9.57
N PRO A 8 14.90 -19.36 8.52
CA PRO A 8 14.64 -17.93 8.42
C PRO A 8 13.13 -17.66 8.44
N ALA A 9 12.72 -16.65 9.21
CA ALA A 9 11.34 -16.27 9.40
C ALA A 9 10.67 -16.01 8.03
N SER A 10 9.65 -16.82 7.72
CA SER A 10 8.82 -16.58 6.54
C SER A 10 7.91 -15.39 6.82
N GLU A 11 7.94 -14.40 5.94
CA GLU A 11 7.24 -13.11 5.98
C GLU A 11 5.69 -13.22 5.86
N PHE A 12 5.17 -14.45 5.84
CA PHE A 12 3.75 -14.72 5.68
C PHE A 12 3.18 -15.48 6.89
N THR A 13 2.08 -14.96 7.43
CA THR A 13 1.33 -15.59 8.52
C THR A 13 0.70 -16.88 8.03
N ARG A 14 1.36 -18.01 8.27
CA ARG A 14 0.80 -19.35 8.01
C ARG A 14 0.06 -19.85 9.25
N LEU A 15 -1.18 -20.30 9.07
CA LEU A 15 -1.90 -21.02 10.12
C LEU A 15 -1.12 -22.28 10.49
N ARG A 16 -0.70 -22.39 11.75
CA ARG A 16 -0.05 -23.62 12.24
C ARG A 16 -1.11 -24.69 12.49
N PRO A 17 -0.93 -25.93 12.02
CA PRO A 17 -1.82 -27.02 12.37
C PRO A 17 -1.76 -27.23 13.89
N LYS A 18 -2.89 -26.97 14.58
CA LYS A 18 -3.01 -27.15 16.03
C LYS A 18 -3.63 -28.51 16.30
N THR A 19 -2.79 -29.48 16.66
CA THR A 19 -3.28 -30.78 17.16
C THR A 19 -3.69 -30.60 18.63
N ARG A 20 -4.98 -30.80 18.93
CA ARG A 20 -5.44 -30.94 20.31
C ARG A 20 -5.35 -32.41 20.68
N ARG A 21 -4.65 -32.73 21.77
CA ARG A 21 -4.70 -34.07 22.37
C ARG A 21 -6.05 -34.20 23.07
N ILE A 22 -6.85 -35.15 22.62
CA ILE A 22 -8.16 -35.47 23.21
C ILE A 22 -7.94 -36.67 24.14
N ALA A 23 -8.45 -36.61 25.37
CA ALA A 23 -8.32 -37.74 26.29
C ALA A 23 -9.16 -38.92 25.79
N VAL A 24 -8.68 -40.15 25.99
CA VAL A 24 -9.41 -41.35 25.56
C VAL A 24 -10.77 -41.49 26.25
N GLN A 25 -10.90 -40.93 27.45
CA GLN A 25 -12.16 -40.86 28.21
C GLN A 25 -13.21 -40.01 27.48
N ASP A 26 -12.82 -38.81 27.00
CA ASP A 26 -13.70 -37.94 26.22
C ASP A 26 -14.19 -38.62 24.92
N ILE A 27 -13.34 -39.45 24.30
CA ILE A 27 -13.68 -40.21 23.09
C ILE A 27 -14.68 -41.34 23.41
N GLN A 28 -14.64 -41.88 24.63
CA GLN A 28 -15.64 -42.86 25.05
C GLN A 28 -17.00 -42.21 25.33
N GLU A 29 -17.07 -40.95 25.70
CA GLU A 29 -18.37 -40.26 25.88
C GLU A 29 -19.06 -39.91 24.55
N TRP A 30 -18.36 -40.06 23.43
CA TRP A 30 -18.89 -39.72 22.12
C TRP A 30 -20.02 -40.66 21.68
N PRO A 31 -21.09 -40.10 21.08
CA PRO A 31 -22.20 -40.89 20.59
C PRO A 31 -21.77 -41.81 19.44
N GLU A 32 -22.50 -42.91 19.30
CA GLU A 32 -22.42 -43.77 18.13
C GLU A 32 -22.90 -43.01 16.88
N MET A 33 -22.33 -43.36 15.73
CA MET A 33 -22.63 -42.69 14.48
C MET A 33 -24.12 -42.87 14.11
N SER A 34 -24.81 -41.77 13.80
CA SER A 34 -26.19 -41.86 13.31
C SER A 34 -26.23 -42.54 11.94
N SER A 35 -27.30 -43.28 11.67
CA SER A 35 -27.49 -44.02 10.40
C SER A 35 -27.40 -43.11 9.17
N SER A 36 -27.94 -41.90 9.26
CA SER A 36 -27.86 -40.89 8.20
C SER A 36 -26.42 -40.48 7.86
N VAL A 37 -25.54 -40.35 8.86
CA VAL A 37 -24.12 -40.05 8.64
C VAL A 37 -23.42 -41.24 7.98
N LEU A 38 -23.70 -42.46 8.42
CA LEU A 38 -23.13 -43.68 7.84
C LEU A 38 -23.47 -43.81 6.35
N GLU A 39 -24.71 -43.52 5.97
CA GLU A 39 -25.14 -43.54 4.57
C GLU A 39 -24.34 -42.54 3.73
N GLN A 40 -24.20 -41.29 4.19
CA GLN A 40 -23.44 -40.27 3.48
C GLN A 40 -21.95 -40.64 3.35
N VAL A 41 -21.35 -41.12 4.44
CA VAL A 41 -19.96 -41.60 4.42
C VAL A 41 -19.79 -42.79 3.46
N SER A 42 -20.77 -43.70 3.40
CA SER A 42 -20.75 -44.81 2.45
C SER A 42 -20.77 -44.34 1.00
N VAL A 43 -21.55 -43.30 0.69
CA VAL A 43 -21.61 -42.69 -0.65
C VAL A 43 -20.26 -42.08 -1.01
N VAL A 44 -19.65 -41.33 -0.09
CA VAL A 44 -18.32 -40.74 -0.29
C VAL A 44 -17.25 -41.82 -0.50
N LEU A 45 -17.25 -42.88 0.30
CA LEU A 45 -16.30 -43.99 0.18
C LEU A 45 -16.48 -44.75 -1.14
N LYS A 46 -17.72 -44.98 -1.59
CA LYS A 46 -18.02 -45.60 -2.89
C LYS A 46 -17.57 -44.71 -4.05
N HIS A 47 -17.85 -43.41 -4.00
CA HIS A 47 -17.40 -42.47 -5.01
C HIS A 47 -15.86 -42.40 -5.08
N ALA A 48 -15.17 -42.42 -3.93
CA ALA A 48 -13.71 -42.46 -3.87
C ALA A 48 -13.17 -43.76 -4.49
N LYS A 49 -13.77 -44.92 -4.15
CA LYS A 49 -13.46 -46.22 -4.77
C LYS A 49 -13.61 -46.14 -6.28
N ASP A 50 -14.77 -45.72 -6.78
CA ASP A 50 -15.08 -45.68 -8.21
C ASP A 50 -14.12 -44.75 -8.96
N LYS A 51 -13.81 -43.57 -8.40
CA LYS A 51 -12.80 -42.65 -8.97
C LYS A 51 -11.42 -43.30 -9.08
N THR A 52 -10.97 -44.01 -8.05
CA THR A 52 -9.66 -44.68 -8.07
C THR A 52 -9.63 -45.89 -9.01
N ALA A 53 -10.72 -46.64 -9.10
CA ALA A 53 -10.86 -47.73 -10.06
C ALA A 53 -10.85 -47.19 -11.50
N LEU A 54 -11.66 -46.17 -11.80
CA LEU A 54 -11.75 -45.53 -13.11
C LEU A 54 -10.46 -44.82 -13.53
N SER A 55 -9.64 -44.37 -12.57
CA SER A 55 -8.32 -43.80 -12.85
C SER A 55 -7.34 -44.82 -13.45
N ARG A 56 -7.58 -46.13 -13.31
CA ARG A 56 -6.76 -47.15 -13.98
C ARG A 56 -7.16 -47.24 -15.46
N ARG A 57 -6.19 -47.42 -16.36
CA ARG A 57 -6.47 -47.56 -17.80
C ARG A 57 -6.84 -49.00 -18.20
N ASP A 58 -6.21 -49.99 -17.56
CA ASP A 58 -6.35 -51.40 -17.91
C ASP A 58 -7.59 -52.04 -17.25
N PRO A 59 -8.43 -52.79 -18.00
CA PRO A 59 -9.67 -53.37 -17.47
C PRO A 59 -9.41 -54.40 -16.36
N LYS A 60 -8.37 -55.25 -16.50
CA LYS A 60 -8.02 -56.24 -15.46
C LYS A 60 -7.60 -55.57 -14.15
N ARG A 61 -6.78 -54.52 -14.24
CA ARG A 61 -6.35 -53.74 -13.06
C ARG A 61 -7.49 -52.93 -12.45
N ARG A 62 -8.51 -52.55 -13.25
CA ARG A 62 -9.75 -51.94 -12.74
C ARG A 62 -10.53 -52.92 -11.88
N GLU A 63 -10.74 -54.14 -12.36
CA GLU A 63 -11.46 -55.19 -11.62
C GLU A 63 -10.71 -55.61 -10.34
N GLU A 64 -9.38 -55.79 -10.42
CA GLU A 64 -8.56 -56.07 -9.24
C GLU A 64 -8.66 -54.95 -8.20
N ALA A 65 -8.57 -53.69 -8.64
CA ALA A 65 -8.73 -52.54 -7.77
C ALA A 65 -10.13 -52.47 -7.16
N ASP A 66 -11.18 -52.72 -7.94
CA ASP A 66 -12.56 -52.70 -7.45
C ASP A 66 -12.81 -53.79 -6.40
N ASN A 67 -12.26 -54.98 -6.60
CA ASN A 67 -12.35 -56.09 -5.65
C ASN A 67 -11.63 -55.78 -4.32
N VAL A 68 -10.37 -55.34 -4.40
CA VAL A 68 -9.56 -55.02 -3.22
C VAL A 68 -10.16 -53.84 -2.45
N LEU A 69 -10.50 -52.76 -3.16
CA LEU A 69 -11.06 -51.57 -2.55
C LEU A 69 -12.48 -51.82 -2.04
N GLY A 70 -13.31 -52.58 -2.74
CA GLY A 70 -14.65 -52.96 -2.29
C GLY A 70 -14.62 -53.73 -0.96
N ALA A 71 -13.67 -54.66 -0.78
CA ALA A 71 -13.48 -55.33 0.50
C ALA A 71 -13.06 -54.38 1.62
N SER A 72 -12.19 -53.41 1.31
CA SER A 72 -11.75 -52.38 2.26
C SER A 72 -12.89 -51.44 2.68
N VAL A 73 -13.72 -50.98 1.73
CA VAL A 73 -14.88 -50.11 1.99
C VAL A 73 -15.88 -50.83 2.88
N ARG A 74 -16.21 -52.10 2.61
CA ARG A 74 -17.12 -52.89 3.48
C ARG A 74 -16.55 -53.11 4.88
N ARG A 75 -15.23 -53.14 5.04
CA ARG A 75 -14.58 -53.26 6.36
C ARG A 75 -14.66 -51.93 7.11
N LEU A 76 -14.45 -50.83 6.40
CA LEU A 76 -14.58 -49.48 6.94
C LEU A 76 -16.02 -49.17 7.34
N GLU A 77 -17.02 -49.48 6.52
CA GLU A 77 -18.44 -49.32 6.87
C GLU A 77 -18.80 -50.05 8.17
N ARG A 78 -18.34 -51.30 8.34
CA ARG A 78 -18.56 -52.08 9.57
C ARG A 78 -17.84 -51.50 10.79
N PHE A 79 -16.66 -50.92 10.59
CA PHE A 79 -15.91 -50.27 11.67
C PHE A 79 -16.54 -48.93 12.06
N LEU A 80 -16.90 -48.12 11.07
CA LEU A 80 -17.51 -46.80 11.25
C LEU A 80 -18.88 -46.89 11.91
N ALA A 81 -19.64 -47.94 11.63
CA ALA A 81 -20.91 -48.22 12.32
C ALA A 81 -20.75 -48.41 13.84
N LYS A 82 -19.56 -48.81 14.30
CA LYS A 82 -19.23 -48.99 15.72
C LYS A 82 -18.29 -47.90 16.24
N ALA A 83 -17.88 -46.97 15.38
CA ALA A 83 -16.97 -45.91 15.75
C ALA A 83 -17.75 -44.81 16.47
N ARG A 84 -17.13 -44.28 17.52
CA ARG A 84 -17.64 -43.12 18.25
C ARG A 84 -17.17 -41.85 17.56
N MET A 85 -18.07 -40.89 17.35
CA MET A 85 -17.79 -39.66 16.62
C MET A 85 -18.00 -38.43 17.49
N PRO A 86 -17.22 -37.36 17.29
CA PRO A 86 -17.46 -36.11 17.99
C PRO A 86 -18.92 -35.66 17.79
N PRO A 87 -19.60 -35.14 18.82
CA PRO A 87 -21.00 -34.71 18.72
C PRO A 87 -21.23 -33.57 17.72
N GLN A 88 -20.16 -32.89 17.28
CA GLN A 88 -20.20 -31.86 16.25
C GLN A 88 -20.24 -32.43 14.82
N ALA A 89 -20.00 -33.73 14.64
CA ALA A 89 -20.05 -34.39 13.35
C ALA A 89 -21.52 -34.57 12.94
N LYS A 90 -22.02 -33.76 12.00
CA LYS A 90 -23.39 -33.93 11.46
C LYS A 90 -23.37 -34.34 9.99
N ALA A 91 -24.42 -35.04 9.55
CA ALA A 91 -24.50 -35.67 8.22
C ALA A 91 -24.15 -34.76 7.05
N HIS A 92 -24.57 -33.49 7.08
CA HIS A 92 -24.24 -32.47 6.07
C HIS A 92 -22.73 -32.27 5.80
N GLN A 93 -21.85 -32.55 6.76
CA GLN A 93 -20.40 -32.42 6.59
C GLN A 93 -19.82 -33.51 5.70
N PHE A 94 -20.57 -34.59 5.48
CA PHE A 94 -20.18 -35.71 4.62
C PHE A 94 -20.99 -35.76 3.32
N ASP A 95 -21.87 -34.78 3.08
CA ASP A 95 -22.56 -34.66 1.80
C ASP A 95 -21.55 -34.24 0.72
N LEU A 96 -21.46 -35.06 -0.33
CA LEU A 96 -20.54 -34.86 -1.44
C LEU A 96 -20.79 -33.51 -2.16
N ASN A 97 -22.06 -33.10 -2.28
CA ASN A 97 -22.43 -31.84 -2.93
C ASN A 97 -22.01 -30.65 -2.07
N HIS A 98 -22.19 -30.76 -0.75
CA HIS A 98 -21.76 -29.73 0.18
C HIS A 98 -20.23 -29.57 0.19
N LEU A 99 -19.50 -30.69 0.21
CA LEU A 99 -18.04 -30.69 0.13
C LEU A 99 -17.55 -30.11 -1.20
N ALA A 100 -18.21 -30.44 -2.32
CA ALA A 100 -17.90 -29.85 -3.62
C ALA A 100 -18.11 -28.33 -3.63
N ALA A 101 -19.24 -27.84 -3.10
CA ALA A 101 -19.54 -26.42 -3.01
C ALA A 101 -18.54 -25.65 -2.11
N ILE A 102 -18.15 -26.23 -0.96
CA ILE A 102 -17.09 -25.65 -0.12
C ILE A 102 -15.78 -25.58 -0.90
N ASN A 103 -15.43 -26.65 -1.60
CA ASN A 103 -14.18 -26.71 -2.35
C ASN A 103 -14.15 -25.68 -3.47
N GLU A 104 -15.23 -25.53 -4.24
CA GLU A 104 -15.37 -24.50 -5.26
C GLU A 104 -15.22 -23.09 -4.68
N ARG A 105 -15.87 -22.82 -3.53
CA ARG A 105 -15.73 -21.55 -2.83
C ARG A 105 -14.29 -21.29 -2.38
N VAL A 106 -13.64 -22.28 -1.78
CA VAL A 106 -12.24 -22.14 -1.34
C VAL A 106 -11.33 -21.95 -2.55
N PHE A 107 -11.59 -22.62 -3.68
CA PHE A 107 -10.85 -22.42 -4.92
C PHE A 107 -11.05 -21.02 -5.51
N SER A 108 -12.27 -20.47 -5.48
CA SER A 108 -12.51 -19.10 -5.94
C SER A 108 -11.80 -18.08 -5.04
N GLU A 109 -11.91 -18.23 -3.72
CA GLU A 109 -11.22 -17.36 -2.75
C GLU A 109 -9.69 -17.43 -2.92
N LEU A 110 -9.14 -18.63 -3.15
CA LEU A 110 -7.71 -18.82 -3.39
C LEU A 110 -7.27 -18.18 -4.71
N THR A 111 -8.06 -18.32 -5.77
CA THR A 111 -7.78 -17.73 -7.09
C THR A 111 -7.80 -16.20 -7.02
N GLU A 112 -8.80 -15.62 -6.34
CA GLU A 112 -8.85 -14.17 -6.11
C GLU A 112 -7.64 -13.67 -5.30
N ALA A 113 -7.28 -14.37 -4.21
CA ALA A 113 -6.13 -13.99 -3.40
C ALA A 113 -4.83 -14.05 -4.20
N ARG A 114 -4.69 -15.05 -5.07
CA ARG A 114 -3.53 -15.18 -5.96
C ARG A 114 -3.45 -14.02 -6.95
N HIS A 115 -4.55 -13.70 -7.63
CA HIS A 115 -4.58 -12.56 -8.56
C HIS A 115 -4.25 -11.24 -7.88
N ARG A 116 -4.82 -10.99 -6.68
CA ARG A 116 -4.46 -9.80 -5.89
C ARG A 116 -2.98 -9.75 -5.53
N SER A 117 -2.37 -10.90 -5.22
CA SER A 117 -0.94 -10.97 -4.94
C SER A 117 -0.11 -10.66 -6.19
N GLU A 118 -0.51 -11.21 -7.34
CA GLU A 118 0.15 -10.95 -8.63
C GLU A 118 0.07 -9.45 -9.00
N ASP A 119 -1.11 -8.83 -8.88
CA ASP A 119 -1.30 -7.39 -9.12
C ASP A 119 -0.42 -6.53 -8.19
N LEU A 120 -0.37 -6.87 -6.90
CA LEU A 120 0.46 -6.15 -5.93
C LEU A 120 1.96 -6.29 -6.24
N GLU A 121 2.41 -7.48 -6.64
CA GLU A 121 3.80 -7.67 -7.06
C GLU A 121 4.16 -6.82 -8.28
N GLU A 122 3.25 -6.72 -9.25
CA GLU A 122 3.45 -5.85 -10.42
C GLU A 122 3.53 -4.37 -10.04
N GLN A 123 2.65 -3.90 -9.15
CA GLN A 123 2.67 -2.54 -8.63
C GLN A 123 3.97 -2.24 -7.88
N VAL A 124 4.43 -3.16 -7.02
CA VAL A 124 5.71 -3.02 -6.31
C VAL A 124 6.87 -2.97 -7.30
N ARG A 125 6.88 -3.82 -8.32
CA ARG A 125 7.92 -3.78 -9.37
C ARG A 125 7.94 -2.43 -10.10
N LEU A 126 6.78 -1.90 -10.44
CA LEU A 126 6.66 -0.60 -11.12
C LEU A 126 7.11 0.55 -10.21
N ALA A 127 6.70 0.54 -8.95
CA ALA A 127 7.12 1.54 -7.95
C ALA A 127 8.63 1.51 -7.73
N ASN A 128 9.23 0.32 -7.61
CA ASN A 128 10.68 0.17 -7.48
C ASN A 128 11.45 0.70 -8.69
N LYS A 129 10.93 0.47 -9.92
CA LYS A 129 11.54 1.04 -11.13
C LYS A 129 11.50 2.57 -11.12
N ARG A 130 10.34 3.17 -10.80
CA ARG A 130 10.21 4.62 -10.69
C ARG A 130 11.13 5.20 -9.62
N LEU A 131 11.24 4.53 -8.48
CA LEU A 131 12.15 4.94 -7.42
C LEU A 131 13.61 4.93 -7.88
N GLN A 132 14.03 3.91 -8.63
CA GLN A 132 15.39 3.86 -9.20
C GLN A 132 15.65 4.99 -10.19
N GLU A 133 14.67 5.31 -11.04
CA GLU A 133 14.75 6.44 -11.97
C GLU A 133 14.89 7.77 -11.22
N GLU A 134 14.08 8.00 -10.18
CA GLU A 134 14.14 9.20 -9.35
C GLU A 134 15.46 9.33 -8.59
N LEU A 135 15.97 8.23 -8.02
CA LEU A 135 17.27 8.21 -7.36
C LEU A 135 18.40 8.57 -8.32
N SER A 136 18.40 8.01 -9.54
CA SER A 136 19.42 8.34 -10.55
C SER A 136 19.34 9.81 -11.00
N ARG A 137 18.12 10.37 -11.08
CA ARG A 137 17.91 11.78 -11.41
C ARG A 137 18.38 12.69 -10.28
N LEU A 138 18.13 12.32 -9.03
CA LEU A 138 18.59 13.05 -7.86
C LEU A 138 20.12 13.07 -7.82
N GLU A 139 20.77 11.92 -8.02
CA GLU A 139 22.23 11.82 -8.07
C GLU A 139 22.82 12.72 -9.18
N TYR A 140 22.19 12.75 -10.35
CA TYR A 140 22.59 13.65 -11.44
C TYR A 140 22.49 15.13 -11.04
N VAL A 141 21.40 15.55 -10.40
CA VAL A 141 21.20 16.93 -9.95
C VAL A 141 22.17 17.29 -8.82
N GLU A 142 22.42 16.39 -7.88
CA GLU A 142 23.37 16.60 -6.79
C GLU A 142 24.80 16.79 -7.30
N ASN A 143 25.22 15.96 -8.26
CA ASN A 143 26.54 16.08 -8.89
C ASN A 143 26.66 17.39 -9.65
N ASN A 144 25.63 17.77 -10.44
CA ASN A 144 25.60 19.07 -11.12
C ASN A 144 25.65 20.25 -10.14
N ALA A 145 24.89 20.18 -9.03
CA ALA A 145 24.88 21.22 -8.00
C ALA A 145 26.24 21.31 -7.28
N ARG A 146 26.92 20.18 -7.07
CA ARG A 146 28.28 20.12 -6.50
C ARG A 146 29.30 20.72 -7.45
N ASP A 147 29.25 20.37 -8.73
CA ASP A 147 30.11 20.92 -9.77
C ASP A 147 29.91 22.42 -9.95
N TRP A 148 28.66 22.87 -9.98
CA TRP A 148 28.32 24.28 -10.06
C TRP A 148 28.83 25.04 -8.84
N ARG A 149 28.62 24.53 -7.62
CA ARG A 149 29.18 25.13 -6.38
C ARG A 149 30.71 25.20 -6.42
N SER A 150 31.39 24.15 -6.88
CA SER A 150 32.85 24.13 -7.01
C SER A 150 33.36 25.16 -8.01
N ARG A 151 32.72 25.27 -9.18
CA ARG A 151 33.02 26.26 -10.22
C ARG A 151 32.71 27.68 -9.75
N TRP A 152 31.59 27.87 -9.06
CA TRP A 152 31.19 29.15 -8.47
C TRP A 152 32.25 29.61 -7.46
N LYS A 153 32.57 28.81 -6.44
CA LYS A 153 33.63 29.13 -5.45
C LYS A 153 34.98 29.46 -6.10
N SER A 154 35.33 28.76 -7.18
CA SER A 154 36.59 28.98 -7.91
C SER A 154 36.61 30.27 -8.73
N ARG A 155 35.47 30.66 -9.32
CA ARG A 155 35.31 31.90 -10.11
C ARG A 155 35.11 33.13 -9.22
N ASP A 156 34.28 32.98 -8.20
CA ASP A 156 33.91 34.01 -7.24
C ASP A 156 35.17 34.57 -6.54
N ASN A 157 36.01 33.69 -5.98
CA ASN A 157 37.25 34.12 -5.32
C ASN A 157 38.27 34.83 -6.23
N ARG A 158 38.20 34.61 -7.55
CA ARG A 158 39.17 35.13 -8.52
C ARG A 158 38.70 36.38 -9.27
N GLN A 159 37.39 36.64 -9.34
CA GLN A 159 36.83 37.72 -10.17
C GLN A 159 35.86 38.65 -9.43
N LEU A 160 35.47 38.39 -8.18
CA LEU A 160 34.62 39.32 -7.45
C LEU A 160 35.42 40.46 -6.81
N HIS A 161 34.83 41.65 -6.92
CA HIS A 161 35.28 42.86 -6.24
C HIS A 161 35.17 42.67 -4.72
N PRO A 162 36.09 43.23 -3.90
CA PRO A 162 36.14 43.00 -2.44
C PRO A 162 34.85 43.25 -1.66
N LEU A 163 33.93 44.06 -2.21
CA LEU A 163 32.64 44.40 -1.61
C LEU A 163 31.53 43.35 -1.87
N LEU A 164 31.75 42.40 -2.80
CA LEU A 164 30.81 41.32 -3.12
C LEU A 164 31.28 39.96 -2.60
N ARG A 165 32.47 39.90 -1.96
CA ARG A 165 32.87 38.74 -1.15
C ARG A 165 31.95 38.71 0.06
N GLN A 166 30.80 38.06 -0.09
CA GLN A 166 29.95 37.73 1.03
C GLN A 166 30.81 36.98 2.04
N SER A 167 30.99 37.58 3.21
CA SER A 167 31.60 36.92 4.34
C SER A 167 30.83 35.63 4.58
N ASP A 168 31.51 34.48 4.56
CA ASP A 168 31.04 33.17 5.04
C ASP A 168 30.74 33.25 6.56
N SER A 169 29.85 34.15 6.98
CA SER A 169 29.19 34.14 8.27
C SER A 169 27.88 33.43 8.03
N GLY A 170 27.90 32.11 8.24
CA GLY A 170 26.71 31.28 8.22
C GLY A 170 25.65 31.84 9.15
N ALA A 171 24.66 32.47 8.55
CA ALA A 171 23.33 32.61 9.09
C ALA A 171 22.46 32.54 7.85
N ASP A 172 21.56 31.57 7.84
CA ASP A 172 20.46 31.49 6.90
C ASP A 172 19.91 32.91 6.71
N ALA A 173 20.16 33.50 5.54
CA ALA A 173 19.48 34.71 5.12
C ALA A 173 18.03 34.27 4.85
N ASP A 174 17.27 34.15 5.93
CA ASP A 174 15.84 34.29 5.93
C ASP A 174 15.60 35.71 5.42
N ASP A 175 15.66 35.90 4.09
CA ASP A 175 15.40 37.15 3.39
C ASP A 175 13.92 37.47 3.63
N ARG A 176 13.63 38.04 4.81
CA ARG A 176 12.30 38.50 5.14
C ARG A 176 12.08 39.82 4.39
N PRO A 177 10.86 40.10 3.92
CA PRO A 177 10.53 41.39 3.30
C PRO A 177 10.92 42.61 4.14
N GLU A 178 11.02 42.42 5.46
CA GLU A 178 11.41 43.41 6.46
C GLU A 178 12.90 43.80 6.38
N ASP A 179 13.78 42.89 5.97
CA ASP A 179 15.24 43.11 5.91
C ASP A 179 15.68 43.96 4.71
N ILE A 180 14.82 44.04 3.68
CA ILE A 180 15.01 44.89 2.51
C ILE A 180 14.55 46.34 2.78
N GLY A 181 14.09 46.65 3.99
CA GLY A 181 13.59 47.97 4.35
C GLY A 181 12.37 48.38 3.53
N MET A 182 11.58 47.42 3.04
CA MET A 182 10.28 47.70 2.44
C MET A 182 9.31 48.10 3.54
N ARG A 183 9.33 49.38 3.92
CA ARG A 183 8.24 49.99 4.66
C ARG A 183 6.99 49.83 3.80
N ILE A 184 5.94 49.24 4.37
CA ILE A 184 4.57 49.39 3.86
C ILE A 184 4.26 50.87 4.03
N THR A 185 4.65 51.68 3.07
CA THR A 185 4.36 53.10 3.07
C THR A 185 2.89 53.26 2.81
N GLU A 186 2.22 54.05 3.64
CA GLU A 186 0.89 54.58 3.34
C GLU A 186 0.91 55.22 1.94
N PRO A 187 -0.22 55.19 1.19
CA PRO A 187 -0.28 55.68 -0.17
C PRO A 187 0.31 57.09 -0.27
N THR A 188 1.44 57.24 -0.97
CA THR A 188 2.05 58.56 -1.18
C THR A 188 1.06 59.44 -1.93
N GLU A 189 0.68 60.56 -1.33
CA GLU A 189 -0.23 61.51 -1.97
C GLU A 189 0.39 62.04 -3.29
N PRO A 190 -0.35 61.98 -4.41
CA PRO A 190 0.18 62.32 -5.73
C PRO A 190 0.51 63.81 -5.90
N SER A 191 0.12 64.67 -4.94
CA SER A 191 0.36 66.12 -4.95
C SER A 191 1.82 66.53 -4.79
N LEU A 192 2.71 65.61 -4.38
CA LEU A 192 4.16 65.88 -4.27
C LEU A 192 4.92 65.85 -5.60
N LEU A 193 4.25 65.47 -6.70
CA LEU A 193 4.86 65.32 -8.03
C LEU A 193 4.49 66.45 -9.01
N GLU A 194 3.86 67.54 -8.54
CA GLU A 194 3.52 68.69 -9.38
C GLU A 194 4.69 69.70 -9.43
N THR A 195 5.40 69.72 -10.57
CA THR A 195 6.43 70.72 -10.86
C THR A 195 6.03 71.57 -12.07
N PRO A 196 6.33 72.89 -12.09
CA PRO A 196 5.96 73.78 -13.20
C PRO A 196 6.81 73.60 -14.48
N ASP A 197 7.69 72.59 -14.53
CA ASP A 197 8.65 72.41 -15.61
C ASP A 197 8.08 71.59 -16.79
N THR A 198 7.93 72.23 -17.94
CA THR A 198 7.22 71.70 -19.12
C THR A 198 7.91 70.49 -19.76
N GLU A 199 9.22 70.32 -19.57
CA GLU A 199 9.98 69.18 -20.10
C GLU A 199 9.86 67.93 -19.23
N LEU A 200 9.62 68.09 -17.93
CA LEU A 200 9.49 66.99 -16.95
C LEU A 200 8.06 66.47 -16.83
N ALA A 201 7.06 67.27 -17.22
CA ALA A 201 5.64 66.90 -17.22
C ALA A 201 5.32 65.52 -17.85
N PRO A 202 5.78 65.18 -19.07
CA PRO A 202 5.46 63.88 -19.67
C PRO A 202 6.11 62.69 -18.95
N LEU A 203 7.29 62.89 -18.33
CA LEU A 203 7.98 61.86 -17.57
C LEU A 203 7.29 61.59 -16.23
N LEU A 204 6.82 62.65 -15.56
CA LEU A 204 6.07 62.56 -14.32
C LEU A 204 4.69 61.92 -14.54
N GLU A 205 4.01 62.23 -15.64
CA GLU A 205 2.74 61.59 -15.99
C GLU A 205 2.92 60.08 -16.29
N ARG A 206 4.03 59.70 -16.92
CA ARG A 206 4.39 58.30 -17.12
C ARG A 206 4.72 57.60 -15.80
N LEU A 207 5.44 58.27 -14.90
CA LEU A 207 5.73 57.74 -13.57
C LEU A 207 4.45 57.55 -12.76
N ARG A 208 3.53 58.52 -12.79
CA ARG A 208 2.23 58.45 -12.12
C ARG A 208 1.40 57.26 -12.61
N ARG A 209 1.30 57.09 -13.93
CA ARG A 209 0.61 55.92 -14.52
C ARG A 209 1.25 54.59 -14.12
N ASN A 210 2.58 54.53 -14.07
CA ASN A 210 3.28 53.33 -13.62
C ASN A 210 3.04 53.03 -12.13
N LEU A 211 3.07 54.06 -11.27
CA LEU A 211 2.79 53.92 -9.84
C LEU A 211 1.33 53.51 -9.59
N GLU A 212 0.37 54.13 -10.28
CA GLU A 212 -1.05 53.72 -10.24
C GLU A 212 -1.22 52.26 -10.67
N THR A 213 -0.49 51.83 -11.72
CA THR A 213 -0.53 50.44 -12.19
C THR A 213 0.10 49.48 -11.17
N MET A 214 1.24 49.84 -10.57
CA MET A 214 1.90 49.03 -9.54
C MET A 214 1.04 48.93 -8.27
N GLN A 215 0.40 50.02 -7.86
CA GLN A 215 -0.52 50.02 -6.73
C GLN A 215 -1.77 49.18 -7.01
N GLY A 216 -2.33 49.27 -8.21
CA GLY A 216 -3.42 48.41 -8.66
C GLY A 216 -3.04 46.93 -8.68
N ASN A 217 -1.82 46.61 -9.13
CA ASN A 217 -1.30 45.24 -9.14
C ASN A 217 -1.06 44.72 -7.71
N GLN A 218 -0.57 45.57 -6.78
CA GLN A 218 -0.38 45.19 -5.39
C GLN A 218 -1.71 44.80 -4.74
N ALA A 219 -2.78 45.57 -4.97
CA ALA A 219 -4.12 45.24 -4.46
C ALA A 219 -4.64 43.88 -4.97
N GLN A 220 -4.27 43.46 -6.18
CA GLN A 220 -4.60 42.14 -6.70
C GLN A 220 -3.75 41.02 -6.07
N VAL A 221 -2.49 41.30 -5.74
CA VAL A 221 -1.56 40.33 -5.13
C VAL A 221 -1.88 40.10 -3.65
N ASP A 222 -2.32 41.13 -2.93
CA ASP A 222 -2.68 41.01 -1.50
C ASP A 222 -3.77 39.95 -1.27
N GLY A 223 -4.76 39.85 -2.16
CA GLY A 223 -5.82 38.83 -2.09
C GLY A 223 -5.34 37.39 -2.32
N ILE A 224 -4.18 37.20 -2.97
CA ILE A 224 -3.61 35.86 -3.21
C ILE A 224 -3.09 35.27 -1.90
N SER A 225 -2.48 36.10 -1.04
CA SER A 225 -1.98 35.66 0.27
C SER A 225 -3.10 35.17 1.20
N GLU A 226 -4.27 35.83 1.14
CA GLU A 226 -5.45 35.42 1.90
C GLU A 226 -6.06 34.14 1.30
N ALA A 227 -6.07 33.99 -0.03
CA ALA A 227 -6.56 32.79 -0.69
C ALA A 227 -5.68 31.56 -0.41
N THR A 228 -4.34 31.73 -0.38
CA THR A 228 -3.40 30.64 -0.08
C THR A 228 -3.48 30.20 1.37
N THR A 229 -3.59 31.12 2.31
CA THR A 229 -3.78 30.80 3.73
C THR A 229 -5.11 30.07 3.97
N ARG A 230 -6.22 30.51 3.33
CA ARG A 230 -7.49 29.78 3.39
C ARG A 230 -7.41 28.37 2.78
N ALA A 231 -6.69 28.21 1.66
CA ALA A 231 -6.49 26.91 1.02
C ALA A 231 -5.66 25.96 1.90
N GLN A 232 -4.63 26.48 2.58
CA GLN A 232 -3.84 25.72 3.56
C GLN A 232 -4.70 25.29 4.75
N MET A 233 -5.50 26.19 5.33
CA MET A 233 -6.41 25.83 6.42
C MET A 233 -7.45 24.77 6.02
N ALA A 234 -7.98 24.85 4.79
CA ALA A 234 -8.91 23.84 4.27
C ALA A 234 -8.24 22.48 4.07
N LEU A 235 -6.99 22.47 3.59
CA LEU A 235 -6.20 21.25 3.45
C LEU A 235 -5.91 20.62 4.81
N ASP A 236 -5.52 21.44 5.80
CA ASP A 236 -5.25 20.98 7.16
C ASP A 236 -6.50 20.42 7.85
N ASP A 237 -7.68 21.03 7.67
CA ASP A 237 -8.96 20.51 8.18
C ASP A 237 -9.29 19.13 7.58
N VAL A 238 -9.10 18.96 6.26
CA VAL A 238 -9.30 17.67 5.58
C VAL A 238 -8.32 16.61 6.11
N LEU A 239 -7.04 16.97 6.28
CA LEU A 239 -6.01 16.06 6.79
C LEU A 239 -6.27 15.67 8.26
N LEU A 240 -6.72 16.59 9.11
CA LEU A 240 -7.05 16.31 10.52
C LEU A 240 -8.31 15.43 10.66
N ARG A 241 -9.32 15.65 9.81
CA ARG A 241 -10.55 14.81 9.77
C ARG A 241 -10.27 13.38 9.32
N HIS A 242 -9.36 13.20 8.35
CA HIS A 242 -8.98 11.86 7.88
C HIS A 242 -7.91 11.19 8.75
N GLY A 243 -7.10 11.97 9.48
CA GLY A 243 -6.10 11.47 10.42
C GLY A 243 -6.67 11.02 11.77
N SER A 244 -7.78 11.59 12.23
CA SER A 244 -8.45 11.21 13.50
C SER A 244 -9.46 10.05 13.37
N ALA A 245 -9.68 9.53 12.16
CA ALA A 245 -10.57 8.39 11.88
C ALA A 245 -9.88 7.01 11.98
N ARG A 246 -8.83 6.88 12.80
CA ARG A 246 -8.16 5.60 13.11
C ARG A 246 -8.14 5.30 14.59
#